data_AF-A0A8S9QSG1-F1
#
_entry.id   AF-A0A8S9QSG1-F1
#
_cell.length_a   1.000
_cell.length_b   1.000
_cell.length_c   1.000
_cell.angle_alpha   90.00
_cell.angle_beta   90.00
_cell.angle_gamma   90.00
#
_symmetry.space_group_name_H-M   'P 1'
#
loop_
_entity.id
_entity.type
_entity.pdbx_description
1 polymer ?
#
loop_
_entity_poly.entity_id
_entity_poly.type
_entity_poly.pdbx_seq_one_letter_code
_entity_poly.pdbx_strand_id
1 'polypeptide(L)'
;MIPLVVQTINNDENQDLSLGNICLLDGSWTASDRFSGCGWVWMDSGENIQLMGTRNFTRCESALHLKVEALRWAMENMLQHSPFQSFGTDCKKLIAMIKEPQEWPRVATELEKIETLQICFPDFKITHVPRVRNQFSDFLAKTARTFCMELLFIGCSIPVWLPRPPQA
;
A
#
# COMPACT_ATOMS: atom_id res chain seq x y z
N MET A 1 -44.72 0.51 -31.98
CA MET A 1 -43.29 0.16 -32.21
C MET A 1 -42.50 1.45 -32.06
N ILE A 2 -41.91 1.68 -30.89
CA ILE A 2 -41.08 2.85 -30.56
C ILE A 2 -39.66 2.31 -30.40
N PRO A 3 -38.61 2.91 -31.00
CA PRO A 3 -37.27 2.37 -30.86
C PRO A 3 -36.73 2.64 -29.45
N LEU A 4 -36.17 1.61 -28.85
CA LEU A 4 -35.43 1.68 -27.59
C LEU A 4 -34.08 2.38 -27.85
N VAL A 5 -33.92 3.58 -27.30
CA VAL A 5 -32.64 4.29 -27.31
C VAL A 5 -31.68 3.55 -26.37
N VAL A 6 -30.65 2.93 -26.95
CA VAL A 6 -29.52 2.37 -26.20
C VAL A 6 -28.71 3.54 -25.65
N GLN A 7 -28.88 3.85 -24.36
CA GLN A 7 -27.95 4.73 -23.66
C GLN A 7 -26.65 3.95 -23.44
N THR A 8 -25.60 4.37 -24.14
CA THR A 8 -24.23 3.98 -23.85
C THR A 8 -23.85 4.60 -22.52
N ILE A 9 -23.80 3.79 -21.47
CA ILE A 9 -23.30 4.23 -20.16
C ILE A 9 -21.78 4.29 -20.27
N ASN A 10 -21.27 5.49 -20.52
CA ASN A 10 -19.86 5.79 -20.31
C ASN A 10 -19.63 5.82 -18.79
N ASN A 11 -19.17 4.70 -18.23
CA ASN A 11 -18.69 4.63 -16.85
C ASN A 11 -17.32 5.31 -16.74
N ASP A 12 -17.30 6.64 -16.80
CA ASP A 12 -16.31 7.41 -16.03
C ASP A 12 -16.85 7.48 -14.59
N GLU A 13 -16.70 6.38 -13.86
CA GLU A 13 -16.93 6.34 -12.43
C GLU A 13 -15.75 7.02 -11.72
N ASN A 14 -15.77 8.36 -11.77
CA ASN A 14 -15.16 9.18 -10.75
C ASN A 14 -16.08 9.13 -9.52
N GLN A 15 -16.29 7.93 -8.97
CA GLN A 15 -17.05 7.78 -7.74
C GLN A 15 -16.13 8.15 -6.58
N ASP A 16 -16.57 9.16 -5.84
CA ASP A 16 -16.14 9.51 -4.49
C ASP A 16 -16.49 8.36 -3.52
N LEU A 17 -15.91 7.19 -3.76
CA LEU A 17 -15.99 6.05 -2.89
C LEU A 17 -15.15 6.41 -1.67
N SER A 18 -15.80 6.74 -0.55
CA SER A 18 -15.16 6.67 0.76
C SER A 18 -14.33 5.39 0.77
N LEU A 19 -13.01 5.52 0.94
CA LEU A 19 -12.09 4.38 0.95
C LEU A 19 -12.42 3.40 2.08
N GLY A 20 -13.35 3.76 2.96
CA GLY A 20 -13.71 3.03 4.15
C GLY A 20 -12.55 3.00 5.12
N ASN A 21 -12.68 2.15 6.13
CA ASN A 21 -11.53 1.71 6.89
C ASN A 21 -10.56 1.03 5.90
N ILE A 22 -9.31 1.47 5.76
CA ILE A 22 -8.35 0.88 4.81
C ILE A 22 -6.90 1.10 5.24
N CYS A 23 -6.04 0.11 4.99
CA CYS A 23 -4.60 0.27 5.09
C CYS A 23 -3.99 0.52 3.70
N LEU A 24 -3.60 1.75 3.42
CA LEU A 24 -2.91 2.13 2.20
C LEU A 24 -1.41 1.89 2.33
N LEU A 25 -0.79 1.28 1.34
CA LEU A 25 0.63 0.96 1.36
C LEU A 25 1.34 1.41 0.09
N ASP A 26 2.62 1.74 0.25
CA ASP A 26 3.51 2.04 -0.86
C ASP A 26 4.97 1.66 -0.58
N GLY A 27 5.72 1.47 -1.66
CA GLY A 27 7.14 1.15 -1.68
C GLY A 27 7.88 2.06 -2.66
N SER A 28 8.99 2.62 -2.19
CA SER A 28 9.85 3.54 -2.92
C SER A 28 11.25 2.96 -3.11
N TRP A 29 11.64 2.75 -4.37
CA TRP A 29 12.90 2.11 -4.77
C TRP A 29 13.58 2.91 -5.89
N THR A 30 14.91 2.95 -5.90
CA THR A 30 15.71 3.33 -7.08
C THR A 30 16.93 2.42 -7.18
N ALA A 31 17.55 2.37 -8.36
CA ALA A 31 18.76 1.58 -8.58
C ALA A 31 20.01 2.17 -7.89
N SER A 32 20.01 3.48 -7.63
CA SER A 32 21.17 4.22 -7.11
C SER A 32 21.18 4.40 -5.60
N ASP A 33 20.01 4.38 -4.94
CA ASP A 33 19.92 4.65 -3.52
C ASP A 33 20.40 3.46 -2.67
N ARG A 34 20.99 3.75 -1.51
CA ARG A 34 21.47 2.72 -0.58
C ARG A 34 20.33 1.94 0.08
N PHE A 35 19.19 2.59 0.28
CA PHE A 35 18.05 2.04 0.98
C PHE A 35 16.83 1.95 0.06
N SER A 36 15.99 0.96 0.34
CA SER A 36 14.59 0.95 -0.08
C SER A 36 13.73 1.54 1.04
N GLY A 37 12.58 2.15 0.69
CA GLY A 37 11.63 2.68 1.66
C GLY A 37 10.25 2.07 1.53
N CYS A 38 9.63 1.71 2.65
CA CYS A 38 8.22 1.33 2.76
C CYS A 38 7.45 2.38 3.55
N GLY A 39 6.21 2.61 3.16
CA GLY A 39 5.27 3.48 3.86
C GLY A 39 3.88 2.87 3.86
N TRP A 40 3.17 3.00 4.97
CA TRP A 40 1.75 2.66 5.03
C TRP A 40 0.99 3.59 5.96
N VAL A 41 -0.30 3.78 5.69
CA VAL A 41 -1.24 4.50 6.56
C VAL A 41 -2.52 3.71 6.70
N TRP A 42 -2.99 3.57 7.92
CA TRP A 42 -4.32 3.08 8.24
C TRP A 42 -5.25 4.27 8.45
N MET A 43 -6.30 4.33 7.62
CA MET A 43 -7.35 5.34 7.71
C MET A 43 -8.65 4.70 8.17
N ASP A 44 -9.42 5.42 8.99
CA ASP A 44 -10.79 5.04 9.31
C ASP A 44 -11.78 5.45 8.21
N SER A 45 -13.07 5.12 8.39
CA SER A 45 -14.13 5.47 7.43
C SER A 45 -14.36 6.97 7.26
N GLY A 46 -13.86 7.80 8.18
CA GLY A 46 -13.87 9.25 8.08
C GLY A 46 -12.60 9.83 7.46
N GLU A 47 -11.76 8.99 6.84
CA GLU A 47 -10.48 9.35 6.23
C GLU A 47 -9.46 9.96 7.23
N ASN A 48 -9.64 9.70 8.52
CA ASN A 48 -8.67 10.10 9.53
C ASN A 48 -7.58 9.03 9.63
N ILE A 49 -6.32 9.47 9.62
CA ILE A 49 -5.19 8.56 9.85
C ILE A 49 -5.19 8.13 11.31
N GLN A 50 -5.36 6.83 11.53
CA GLN A 50 -5.34 6.21 12.87
C GLN A 50 -3.93 5.77 13.24
N LEU A 51 -3.19 5.23 12.26
CA LEU A 51 -1.84 4.73 12.45
C LEU A 51 -1.07 4.85 11.13
N MET A 52 0.23 5.08 11.20
CA MET A 52 1.12 5.08 10.05
C MET A 52 2.44 4.41 10.37
N GLY A 53 3.09 3.90 9.34
CA GLY A 53 4.45 3.37 9.43
C GLY A 53 5.32 3.90 8.31
N THR A 54 6.57 4.22 8.65
CA THR A 54 7.64 4.45 7.67
C THR A 54 8.88 3.66 8.07
N ARG A 55 9.46 2.92 7.14
CA ARG A 55 10.63 2.07 7.39
C ARG A 55 11.53 2.03 6.17
N ASN A 56 12.83 1.97 6.40
CA ASN A 56 13.79 1.63 5.36
C ASN A 56 14.58 0.37 5.70
N PHE A 57 15.27 -0.16 4.69
CA PHE A 57 16.16 -1.30 4.79
C PHE A 57 17.08 -1.29 3.58
N THR A 58 18.17 -2.07 3.66
CA THR A 58 19.14 -2.20 2.56
C THR A 58 18.43 -2.42 1.24
N ARG A 59 18.89 -1.75 0.17
CA ARG A 59 18.27 -1.73 -1.15
C ARG A 59 17.80 -3.13 -1.58
N CYS A 60 16.52 -3.24 -1.89
CA CYS A 60 15.93 -4.44 -2.46
C CYS A 60 16.54 -4.77 -3.82
N GLU A 61 16.45 -6.04 -4.20
CA GLU A 61 16.84 -6.49 -5.52
C GLU A 61 16.04 -5.78 -6.64
N SER A 62 14.76 -5.53 -6.42
CA SER A 62 13.90 -4.85 -7.39
C SER A 62 12.77 -4.05 -6.74
N ALA A 63 12.15 -3.16 -7.51
CA ALA A 63 10.94 -2.46 -7.10
C ALA A 63 9.77 -3.43 -6.79
N LEU A 64 9.74 -4.63 -7.39
CA LEU A 64 8.69 -5.62 -7.12
C LEU A 64 8.84 -6.24 -5.74
N HIS A 65 10.06 -6.67 -5.39
CA HIS A 65 10.36 -7.15 -4.03
C HIS A 65 9.94 -6.13 -2.98
N LEU A 66 10.20 -4.85 -3.24
CA LEU A 66 9.81 -3.79 -2.32
C LEU A 66 8.28 -3.65 -2.18
N LYS A 67 7.52 -3.78 -3.27
CA LYS A 67 6.06 -3.70 -3.20
C LYS A 67 5.48 -4.86 -2.40
N VAL A 68 6.03 -6.07 -2.54
CA VAL A 68 5.63 -7.24 -1.72
C VAL A 68 6.01 -7.04 -0.25
N GLU A 69 7.21 -6.54 0.03
CA GLU A 69 7.67 -6.25 1.40
C GLU A 69 6.84 -5.14 2.08
N ALA A 70 6.42 -4.12 1.33
CA ALA A 70 5.52 -3.08 1.84
C ALA A 70 4.17 -3.67 2.28
N LEU A 71 3.61 -4.60 1.50
CA LEU A 71 2.38 -5.31 1.87
C LEU A 71 2.60 -6.22 3.07
N ARG A 72 3.67 -7.01 3.07
CA ARG A 72 4.04 -7.91 4.19
C ARG A 72 4.08 -7.13 5.49
N TRP A 73 4.79 -6.00 5.49
CA TRP A 73 4.95 -5.17 6.68
C TRP A 73 3.63 -4.51 7.10
N ALA A 74 2.82 -4.02 6.16
CA ALA A 74 1.50 -3.49 6.47
C ALA A 74 0.60 -4.55 7.12
N MET A 75 0.57 -5.77 6.58
CA MET A 75 -0.20 -6.90 7.14
C MET A 75 0.24 -7.25 8.57
N GLU A 76 1.54 -7.35 8.83
CA GLU A 76 2.08 -7.63 10.18
C GLU A 76 1.66 -6.59 11.22
N ASN A 77 1.57 -5.31 10.81
CA ASN A 77 1.12 -4.24 11.69
C ASN A 77 -0.40 -4.23 11.87
N MET A 78 -1.17 -4.51 10.82
CA MET A 78 -2.61 -4.58 10.94
C MET A 78 -3.03 -5.71 11.87
N LEU A 79 -2.40 -6.89 11.81
CA LEU A 79 -2.68 -7.98 12.74
C LEU A 79 -2.49 -7.59 14.22
N GLN A 80 -1.60 -6.66 14.52
CA GLN A 80 -1.31 -6.22 15.89
C GLN A 80 -2.23 -5.08 16.36
N HIS A 81 -2.71 -4.25 15.44
CA HIS A 81 -3.31 -2.96 15.78
C HIS A 81 -4.74 -2.77 15.30
N SER A 82 -5.27 -3.66 14.44
CA SER A 82 -6.60 -3.51 13.85
C SER A 82 -7.26 -4.86 13.55
N PRO A 83 -8.58 -4.99 13.79
CA PRO A 83 -9.34 -6.16 13.31
C PRO A 83 -9.61 -6.11 11.79
N PHE A 84 -9.16 -5.04 11.11
CA PHE A 84 -9.48 -4.76 9.73
C PHE A 84 -8.57 -5.50 8.73
N GLN A 85 -9.11 -5.75 7.52
CA GLN A 85 -8.53 -6.72 6.58
C GLN A 85 -8.47 -6.24 5.12
N SER A 86 -8.73 -4.94 4.85
CA SER A 86 -8.59 -4.38 3.51
C SER A 86 -7.36 -3.50 3.36
N PHE A 87 -6.68 -3.71 2.24
CA PHE A 87 -5.45 -3.06 1.85
C PHE A 87 -5.64 -2.35 0.51
N GLY A 88 -4.96 -1.20 0.35
CA GLY A 88 -4.99 -0.40 -0.87
C GLY A 88 -3.59 -0.13 -1.39
N THR A 89 -3.41 -0.22 -2.70
CA THR A 89 -2.13 0.10 -3.36
C THR A 89 -2.35 0.71 -4.74
N ASP A 90 -1.46 1.59 -5.16
CA ASP A 90 -1.42 2.12 -6.53
C ASP A 90 -0.77 1.16 -7.54
N CYS A 91 -0.23 0.04 -7.06
CA CYS A 91 0.52 -0.90 -7.87
C CYS A 91 -0.37 -2.05 -8.36
N LYS A 92 -0.93 -1.93 -9.57
CA LYS A 92 -1.69 -3.03 -10.22
C LYS A 92 -0.90 -4.33 -10.32
N LYS A 93 0.42 -4.23 -10.49
CA LYS A 93 1.32 -5.39 -10.57
C LYS A 93 1.40 -6.15 -9.25
N LEU A 94 1.37 -5.46 -8.11
CA LEU A 94 1.27 -6.12 -6.80
C LEU A 94 -0.03 -6.90 -6.69
N ILE A 95 -1.16 -6.33 -7.10
CA ILE A 95 -2.45 -7.03 -7.09
C ILE A 95 -2.41 -8.28 -7.97
N ALA A 96 -1.80 -8.20 -9.16
CA ALA A 96 -1.61 -9.36 -10.02
C ALA A 96 -0.73 -10.43 -9.35
N MET A 97 0.38 -10.03 -8.70
CA MET A 97 1.25 -10.93 -7.94
C MET A 97 0.51 -11.68 -6.82
N ILE A 98 -0.40 -11.01 -6.12
CA ILE A 98 -1.19 -11.64 -5.05
C ILE A 98 -2.26 -12.59 -5.61
N LYS A 99 -2.83 -12.29 -6.77
CA LYS A 99 -3.87 -13.13 -7.40
C LYS A 99 -3.31 -14.38 -8.07
N GLU A 100 -2.16 -14.25 -8.73
CA GLU A 100 -1.56 -15.28 -9.57
C GLU A 100 -0.07 -15.47 -9.22
N PRO A 101 0.26 -15.85 -7.96
CA PRO A 101 1.64 -15.88 -7.47
C PRO A 101 2.58 -16.78 -8.29
N GLN A 102 2.03 -17.82 -8.91
CA GLN A 102 2.76 -18.77 -9.75
C GLN A 102 3.38 -18.14 -11.02
N GLU A 103 2.84 -16.99 -11.47
CA GLU A 103 3.39 -16.25 -12.62
C GLU A 103 4.64 -15.42 -12.26
N TRP A 104 5.02 -15.37 -10.98
CA TRP A 104 6.04 -14.47 -10.45
C TRP A 104 7.17 -15.21 -9.74
N PRO A 105 7.88 -16.14 -10.40
CA PRO A 105 8.90 -16.98 -9.75
C PRO A 105 10.05 -16.19 -9.13
N ARG A 106 10.30 -14.97 -9.60
CA ARG A 106 11.35 -14.09 -9.07
C ARG A 106 11.08 -13.52 -7.69
N VAL A 107 9.83 -13.54 -7.21
CA VAL A 107 9.42 -13.04 -5.89
C VAL A 107 8.64 -14.11 -5.11
N ALA A 108 8.80 -15.39 -5.49
CA ALA A 108 8.00 -16.48 -4.96
C ALA A 108 8.13 -16.63 -3.44
N THR A 109 9.35 -16.54 -2.91
CA THR A 109 9.61 -16.64 -1.46
C THR A 109 8.95 -15.51 -0.66
N GLU A 110 8.86 -14.30 -1.23
CA GLU A 110 8.16 -13.18 -0.62
C GLU A 110 6.64 -13.39 -0.68
N LEU A 111 6.12 -13.94 -1.77
CA LEU A 111 4.70 -14.25 -1.93
C LEU A 111 4.24 -15.37 -0.99
N GLU A 112 5.05 -16.41 -0.76
CA GLU A 112 4.75 -17.46 0.24
C GLU A 112 4.56 -16.87 1.66
N LYS A 113 5.33 -15.82 2.01
CA LYS A 113 5.16 -15.12 3.28
C LYS A 113 3.83 -14.35 3.32
N ILE A 114 3.41 -13.77 2.20
CA ILE A 114 2.10 -13.11 2.10
C ILE A 114 0.98 -14.14 2.25
N GLU A 115 1.06 -15.26 1.53
CA GLU A 115 0.08 -16.35 1.63
C GLU A 115 -0.05 -16.87 3.06
N THR A 116 1.08 -17.03 3.76
CA THR A 116 1.08 -17.41 5.18
C THR A 116 0.37 -16.37 6.04
N LEU A 117 0.64 -15.08 5.82
CA LEU A 117 -0.04 -14.00 6.55
C LEU A 117 -1.54 -13.94 6.23
N GLN A 118 -1.94 -14.20 4.97
CA GLN A 118 -3.34 -14.19 4.56
C GLN A 118 -4.21 -15.20 5.32
N ILE A 119 -3.64 -16.30 5.81
CA ILE A 119 -4.35 -17.28 6.67
C ILE A 119 -4.87 -16.60 7.96
N CYS A 120 -4.20 -15.55 8.44
CA CYS A 120 -4.61 -14.79 9.61
C CYS A 120 -5.70 -13.74 9.30
N PHE A 121 -6.11 -13.57 8.05
CA PHE A 121 -7.12 -12.61 7.59
C PHE A 121 -8.31 -13.34 6.95
N PRO A 122 -9.38 -13.65 7.72
CA PRO A 122 -10.59 -14.31 7.22
C PRO A 122 -11.27 -13.68 5.99
N ASP A 123 -11.11 -12.37 5.79
CA ASP A 123 -11.70 -11.57 4.70
C ASP A 123 -10.65 -10.64 4.08
N PHE A 124 -9.46 -11.17 3.80
CA PHE A 124 -8.38 -10.42 3.16
C PHE A 124 -8.84 -9.78 1.84
N LYS A 125 -8.65 -8.46 1.72
CA LYS A 125 -8.94 -7.70 0.49
C LYS A 125 -7.75 -6.84 0.13
N ILE A 126 -7.35 -6.87 -1.14
CA ILE A 126 -6.40 -5.90 -1.69
C ILE A 126 -6.99 -5.27 -2.95
N THR A 127 -7.04 -3.95 -2.97
CA THR A 127 -7.69 -3.17 -4.05
C THR A 127 -6.75 -2.14 -4.66
N HIS A 128 -7.01 -1.79 -5.91
CA HIS A 128 -6.26 -0.74 -6.58
C HIS A 128 -6.79 0.63 -6.16
N VAL A 129 -5.90 1.49 -5.68
CA VAL A 129 -6.19 2.87 -5.28
C VAL A 129 -5.40 3.80 -6.21
N PRO A 130 -6.04 4.77 -6.88
CA PRO A 130 -5.33 5.73 -7.72
C PRO A 130 -4.21 6.44 -6.94
N ARG A 131 -3.07 6.70 -7.58
CA ARG A 131 -1.90 7.31 -6.93
C ARG A 131 -2.21 8.63 -6.22
N VAL A 132 -3.15 9.43 -6.75
CA VAL A 132 -3.62 10.67 -6.12
C VAL A 132 -4.26 10.45 -4.74
N ARG A 133 -4.81 9.26 -4.48
CA ARG A 133 -5.37 8.86 -3.19
C ARG A 133 -4.39 8.06 -2.32
N ASN A 134 -3.18 7.78 -2.81
CA ASN A 134 -2.12 7.04 -2.09
C ASN A 134 -0.91 7.94 -1.73
N GLN A 135 -1.11 9.26 -1.71
CA GLN A 135 -0.02 10.24 -1.55
C GLN A 135 0.71 10.14 -0.21
N PHE A 136 -0.01 9.83 0.87
CA PHE A 136 0.59 9.71 2.20
C PHE A 136 1.56 8.52 2.29
N SER A 137 1.15 7.34 1.83
CA SER A 137 2.03 6.17 1.82
C SER A 137 3.22 6.35 0.88
N ASP A 138 3.03 6.96 -0.30
CA ASP A 138 4.11 7.32 -1.24
C ASP A 138 5.10 8.31 -0.60
N PHE A 139 4.59 9.33 0.11
CA PHE A 139 5.41 10.27 0.85
C PHE A 139 6.25 9.59 1.94
N LEU A 140 5.63 8.73 2.76
CA LEU A 140 6.31 7.99 3.82
C LEU A 140 7.39 7.07 3.26
N ALA A 141 7.10 6.35 2.18
CA ALA A 141 8.03 5.45 1.53
C ALA A 141 9.23 6.21 0.93
N LYS A 142 8.97 7.34 0.24
CA LYS A 142 10.04 8.19 -0.31
C LYS A 142 10.92 8.78 0.78
N THR A 143 10.34 9.23 1.88
CA THR A 143 11.10 9.79 3.00
C THR A 143 12.04 8.73 3.60
N ALA A 144 11.53 7.52 3.82
CA ALA A 144 12.33 6.42 4.34
C ALA A 144 13.52 6.08 3.42
N ARG A 145 13.27 6.00 2.10
CA ARG A 145 14.29 5.71 1.09
C ARG A 145 15.44 6.71 1.12
N THR A 146 15.11 8.00 1.30
CA THR A 146 16.10 9.09 1.32
C THR A 146 16.80 9.28 2.67
N PHE A 147 16.37 8.56 3.70
CA PHE A 147 16.96 8.69 5.04
C PHE A 147 18.40 8.13 5.05
N CYS A 148 19.31 8.80 5.77
CA CYS A 148 20.74 8.45 5.74
C CYS A 148 21.11 7.24 6.63
N MET A 149 20.22 6.86 7.54
CA MET A 149 20.40 5.76 8.51
C MET A 149 19.20 4.81 8.45
N GLU A 150 19.30 3.70 9.18
CA GLU A 150 18.15 2.81 9.36
C GLU A 150 16.99 3.56 10.04
N LEU A 151 15.80 3.43 9.46
CA LEU A 151 14.58 4.06 9.91
C LEU A 151 13.51 2.99 10.14
N LEU A 152 12.91 3.04 11.33
CA LEU A 152 11.69 2.30 11.67
C LEU A 152 10.85 3.20 12.56
N PHE A 153 9.68 3.58 12.07
CA PHE A 153 8.72 4.39 12.81
C PHE A 153 7.31 3.84 12.62
N ILE A 154 6.56 3.75 13.71
CA ILE A 154 5.14 3.46 13.77
C ILE A 154 4.51 4.46 14.74
N GLY A 155 3.45 5.15 14.35
CA GLY A 155 2.79 6.13 15.22
C GLY A 155 1.51 6.71 14.62
N CYS A 156 0.78 7.51 15.40
CA CYS A 156 -0.48 8.14 15.00
C CYS A 156 -0.32 9.57 14.44
N SER A 157 0.90 10.12 14.46
CA SER A 157 1.19 11.47 13.99
C SER A 157 2.56 11.52 13.33
N ILE A 158 2.74 12.49 12.44
CA ILE A 158 4.01 12.71 11.75
C ILE A 158 5.00 13.33 12.75
N PRO A 159 6.11 12.65 13.09
CA PRO A 159 7.10 13.22 13.97
C PRO A 159 7.73 14.48 13.38
N VAL A 160 8.11 15.40 14.26
CA VAL A 160 8.67 16.72 13.90
C VAL A 160 9.93 16.68 13.03
N TRP A 161 10.64 15.54 13.01
CA TRP A 161 11.84 15.34 12.21
C TRP A 161 11.55 14.82 10.79
N LEU A 162 10.31 14.39 10.49
CA LEU A 162 9.91 14.08 9.12
C LEU A 162 9.55 15.39 8.37
N PRO A 163 9.82 15.46 7.06
CA PRO A 163 9.28 16.53 6.23
C PRO A 163 7.75 16.58 6.33
N ARG A 164 7.16 17.73 6.02
CA ARG A 164 5.69 17.84 5.98
C ARG A 164 5.14 17.03 4.81
N PRO A 165 4.07 16.24 5.02
CA PRO A 165 3.41 15.50 3.95
C PRO A 165 2.71 16.48 3.00
N PRO A 166 2.32 16.04 1.79
CA PRO A 166 1.36 16.79 0.98
C PRO A 166 0.08 17.06 1.77
N GLN A 167 -0.49 18.26 1.59
CA GLN A 167 -1.83 18.57 2.11
C GLN A 167 -2.86 17.80 1.28
N ALA A 168 -3.82 17.17 1.97
CA ALA A 168 -4.99 16.54 1.33
C ALA A 168 -5.89 17.61 0.70
#